data_AF-A0A227JCS0-F1
#
_entry.id   AF-A0A227JCS0-F1
#
_cell.length_a   1.000
_cell.length_b   1.000
_cell.length_c   1.000
_cell.angle_alpha   90.00
_cell.angle_beta   90.00
_cell.angle_gamma   90.00
#
_symmetry.space_group_name_H-M   'P 1'
#
loop_
_entity.id
_entity.type
_entity.pdbx_description
1 polymer ?
#
loop_
_entity_poly.entity_id
_entity_poly.type
_entity_poly.pdbx_seq_one_letter_code
_entity_poly.pdbx_strand_id
1 'polypeptide(L)'
;WLEQSASQGYLPAQKQLAEDYSRGLTGAVNYPQATYWFTSVALNDPRDRGFLLADFVQHHQKDITTSDLVEAWYQLASDTNPQAEEAYNHYLEERFNQLRAKQVSEIVELDKEATKEEQPVAPQSTVTSDNGTIMWLAIGGLVIALAGFGGCVVLRKQQRALAAQSSQEANQTQQLNAKVKELEFTNKQLKRQLEKVFKEFKKTRSQSDNHKVAVACAMFGYTPQTIPDNQAVKLRYRQLSKLYHPDTRGSEEEMKRLNQAFKIISQNVTK
;
A
#
# COMPACT_ATOMS: atom_id res chain seq x y z
N TRP A 1 23.07 10.09 -6.78
CA TRP A 1 24.32 9.45 -7.23
C TRP A 1 24.53 8.09 -6.60
N LEU A 2 24.63 7.97 -5.26
CA LEU A 2 24.82 6.68 -4.59
C LEU A 2 23.73 5.66 -4.95
N GLU A 3 22.46 6.07 -4.87
CA GLU A 3 21.28 5.23 -5.23
C GLU A 3 21.33 4.74 -6.68
N GLN A 4 21.67 5.61 -7.62
CA GLN A 4 21.78 5.27 -9.04
C GLN A 4 22.91 4.29 -9.33
N SER A 5 24.01 4.36 -8.57
CA SER A 5 25.13 3.45 -8.70
C SER A 5 24.78 2.08 -8.10
N ALA A 6 24.13 2.08 -6.94
CA ALA A 6 23.65 0.87 -6.27
C ALA A 6 22.60 0.12 -7.12
N SER A 7 21.68 0.85 -7.76
CA SER A 7 20.66 0.28 -8.66
C SER A 7 21.24 -0.31 -9.95
N GLN A 8 22.46 0.09 -10.33
CA GLN A 8 23.20 -0.50 -11.46
C GLN A 8 24.02 -1.73 -11.05
N GLY A 9 23.90 -2.21 -9.80
CA GLY A 9 24.61 -3.39 -9.32
C GLY A 9 26.01 -3.12 -8.76
N TYR A 10 26.40 -1.86 -8.56
CA TYR A 10 27.72 -1.54 -8.02
C TYR A 10 27.79 -1.86 -6.52
N LEU A 11 28.41 -2.99 -6.17
CA LEU A 11 28.47 -3.53 -4.81
C LEU A 11 28.96 -2.54 -3.74
N PRO A 12 30.02 -1.74 -3.95
CA PRO A 12 30.45 -0.76 -2.94
C PRO A 12 29.38 0.30 -2.65
N ALA A 13 28.63 0.73 -3.68
CA ALA A 13 27.53 1.66 -3.46
C ALA A 13 26.38 0.99 -2.70
N GLN A 14 26.03 -0.26 -3.00
CA GLN A 14 25.00 -0.99 -2.25
C GLN A 14 25.34 -1.14 -0.77
N LYS A 15 26.59 -1.51 -0.44
CA LYS A 15 27.06 -1.60 0.96
C LYS A 15 27.00 -0.26 1.66
N GLN A 16 27.50 0.79 1.00
CA GLN A 16 27.43 2.15 1.55
C GLN A 16 25.99 2.59 1.80
N LEU A 17 25.07 2.28 0.88
CA LEU A 17 23.66 2.66 0.99
C LEU A 17 22.95 1.93 2.14
N ALA A 18 23.26 0.65 2.31
CA ALA A 18 22.78 -0.14 3.44
C ALA A 18 23.25 0.44 4.78
N GLU A 19 24.53 0.79 4.88
CA GLU A 19 25.11 1.43 6.06
C GLU A 19 24.49 2.82 6.32
N ASP A 20 24.37 3.65 5.27
CA ASP A 20 23.80 4.99 5.35
C ASP A 20 22.37 4.95 5.91
N TYR A 21 21.51 4.06 5.42
CA TYR A 21 20.15 3.90 5.95
C TYR A 21 20.11 3.28 7.34
N SER A 22 21.03 2.37 7.68
CA SER A 22 21.08 1.76 9.01
C SER A 22 21.47 2.76 10.10
N ARG A 23 22.34 3.72 9.77
CA ARG A 23 22.92 4.69 10.73
C ARG A 23 22.38 6.11 10.58
N GLY A 24 21.63 6.38 9.50
CA GLY A 24 21.14 7.72 9.18
C GLY A 24 22.27 8.70 8.83
N LEU A 25 23.29 8.27 8.08
CA LEU A 25 24.46 9.12 7.76
C LEU A 25 24.12 10.26 6.80
N THR A 26 23.20 10.01 5.88
CA THR A 26 22.79 10.95 4.82
C THR A 26 21.31 11.36 4.94
N GLY A 27 20.62 10.92 6.00
CA GLY A 27 19.20 11.15 6.24
C GLY A 27 18.70 10.50 7.54
N ALA A 28 17.39 10.28 7.66
CA ALA A 28 16.85 9.55 8.80
C ALA A 28 17.18 8.05 8.71
N VAL A 29 17.33 7.40 9.88
CA VAL A 29 17.45 5.94 9.96
C VAL A 29 16.23 5.29 9.32
N ASN A 30 16.46 4.31 8.44
CA ASN A 30 15.42 3.59 7.73
C ASN A 30 15.80 2.10 7.63
N TYR A 31 15.40 1.33 8.64
CA TYR A 31 15.69 -0.10 8.70
C TYR A 31 15.09 -0.93 7.56
N PRO A 32 13.86 -0.67 7.07
CA PRO A 32 13.34 -1.36 5.88
C PRO A 32 14.22 -1.15 4.64
N GLN A 33 14.65 0.08 4.38
CA GLN A 33 15.55 0.36 3.24
C GLN A 33 16.94 -0.25 3.46
N ALA A 34 17.50 -0.18 4.66
CA ALA A 34 18.76 -0.86 4.99
C ALA A 34 18.64 -2.38 4.75
N THR A 35 17.53 -2.99 5.17
CA THR A 35 17.24 -4.42 4.97
C THR A 35 17.23 -4.78 3.48
N TYR A 36 16.57 -3.97 2.65
CA TYR A 36 16.57 -4.16 1.20
C TYR A 36 18.00 -4.17 0.62
N TRP A 37 18.82 -3.16 0.95
CA TRP A 37 20.18 -3.07 0.40
C TRP A 37 21.12 -4.14 0.94
N PHE A 38 21.03 -4.51 2.22
CA PHE A 38 21.77 -5.66 2.76
C PHE A 38 21.35 -6.98 2.10
N THR A 39 20.06 -7.15 1.80
CA THR A 39 19.56 -8.33 1.07
C THR A 39 20.08 -8.35 -0.37
N SER A 40 20.13 -7.19 -1.03
CA SER A 40 20.75 -7.04 -2.35
C SER A 40 22.24 -7.42 -2.33
N VAL A 41 22.99 -6.99 -1.31
CA VAL A 41 24.40 -7.37 -1.13
C VAL A 41 24.54 -8.88 -0.90
N ALA A 42 23.69 -9.48 -0.07
CA ALA A 42 23.71 -10.92 0.19
C ALA A 42 23.50 -11.76 -1.08
N LEU A 43 22.66 -11.27 -2.00
CA LEU A 43 22.39 -11.90 -3.30
C LEU A 43 23.54 -11.70 -4.30
N ASN A 44 24.15 -10.52 -4.31
CA ASN A 44 25.06 -10.10 -5.39
C ASN A 44 26.55 -10.18 -5.05
N ASP A 45 26.95 -10.16 -3.76
CA ASP A 45 28.35 -10.30 -3.35
C ASP A 45 28.68 -11.75 -2.94
N PRO A 46 29.38 -12.52 -3.79
CA PRO A 46 29.71 -13.91 -3.50
C PRO A 46 30.69 -14.08 -2.32
N ARG A 47 31.34 -13.00 -1.88
CA ARG A 47 32.24 -13.01 -0.72
C ARG A 47 31.51 -12.76 0.59
N ASP A 48 30.39 -12.04 0.55
CA ASP A 48 29.57 -11.75 1.72
C ASP A 48 28.73 -12.97 2.13
N ARG A 49 28.06 -13.61 1.15
CA ARG A 49 27.19 -14.77 1.35
C ARG A 49 26.13 -14.58 2.45
N GLY A 50 25.64 -13.35 2.64
CA GLY A 50 24.61 -13.00 3.60
C GLY A 50 25.12 -12.68 5.01
N PHE A 51 26.43 -12.59 5.22
CA PHE A 51 27.00 -12.21 6.51
C PHE A 51 26.53 -10.84 6.96
N LEU A 52 26.65 -9.81 6.10
CA LEU A 52 26.25 -8.44 6.45
C LEU A 52 24.76 -8.33 6.77
N LEU A 53 23.90 -9.04 6.03
CA LEU A 53 22.47 -9.09 6.33
C LEU A 53 22.20 -9.74 7.68
N ALA A 54 22.83 -10.88 7.97
CA ALA A 54 22.66 -11.60 9.22
C ALA A 54 23.15 -10.78 10.43
N ASP A 55 24.30 -10.13 10.30
CA ASP A 55 24.88 -9.24 11.33
C ASP A 55 23.96 -8.03 11.61
N PHE A 56 23.45 -7.40 10.55
CA PHE A 56 22.51 -6.29 10.66
C PHE A 56 21.20 -6.71 11.37
N VAL A 57 20.59 -7.82 10.93
CA VAL A 57 19.35 -8.32 11.54
C VAL A 57 19.58 -8.71 13.01
N GLN A 58 20.72 -9.30 13.34
CA GLN A 58 21.06 -9.67 14.71
C GLN A 58 21.12 -8.47 15.66
N HIS A 59 21.69 -7.35 15.22
CA HIS A 59 21.81 -6.14 16.04
C HIS A 59 20.52 -5.31 16.11
N HIS A 60 19.61 -5.46 15.13
CA HIS A 60 18.40 -4.65 15.00
C HIS A 60 17.10 -5.46 15.07
N GLN A 61 17.08 -6.60 15.77
CA GLN A 61 15.93 -7.52 15.87
C GLN A 61 14.62 -6.87 16.35
N LYS A 62 14.70 -5.78 17.13
CA LYS A 62 13.52 -5.07 17.65
C LYS A 62 12.89 -4.15 16.60
N ASP A 63 13.70 -3.66 15.67
CA ASP A 63 13.30 -2.65 14.70
C ASP A 63 13.00 -3.25 13.32
N ILE A 64 13.56 -4.43 13.03
CA ILE A 64 13.35 -5.17 11.79
C ILE A 64 12.29 -6.24 12.02
N THR A 65 11.21 -6.17 11.25
CA THR A 65 10.17 -7.20 11.28
C THR A 65 10.45 -8.28 10.24
N THR A 66 9.88 -9.47 10.46
CA THR A 66 9.88 -10.52 9.43
C THR A 66 9.20 -10.08 8.15
N SER A 67 8.24 -9.15 8.25
CA SER A 67 7.56 -8.55 7.10
C SER A 67 8.54 -7.78 6.21
N ASP A 68 9.46 -7.01 6.80
CA ASP A 68 10.43 -6.21 6.06
C ASP A 68 11.42 -7.10 5.30
N LEU A 69 11.85 -8.20 5.94
CA LEU A 69 12.70 -9.21 5.31
C LEU A 69 11.99 -9.86 4.12
N VAL A 70 10.76 -10.33 4.32
CA VAL A 70 9.96 -10.98 3.27
C VAL A 70 9.73 -10.05 2.09
N GLU A 71 9.39 -8.79 2.36
CA GLU A 71 9.22 -7.76 1.32
C GLU A 71 10.51 -7.52 0.53
N ALA A 72 11.66 -7.38 1.20
CA ALA A 72 12.95 -7.19 0.54
C ALA A 72 13.28 -8.36 -0.40
N TRP A 73 13.13 -9.60 0.07
CA TRP A 73 13.39 -10.79 -0.75
C TRP A 73 12.44 -10.91 -1.94
N TYR A 74 11.14 -10.68 -1.73
CA TYR A 74 10.17 -10.75 -2.82
C TYR A 74 10.40 -9.65 -3.86
N GLN A 75 10.69 -8.43 -3.43
CA GLN A 75 10.99 -7.32 -4.31
C GLN A 75 12.21 -7.65 -5.18
N LEU A 76 13.33 -8.08 -4.57
CA LEU A 76 14.55 -8.47 -5.31
C LEU A 76 14.34 -9.68 -6.23
N ALA A 77 13.54 -10.65 -5.82
CA ALA A 77 13.26 -11.85 -6.62
C ALA A 77 12.32 -11.53 -7.81
N SER A 78 11.38 -10.60 -7.64
CA SER A 78 10.41 -10.23 -8.68
C SER A 78 11.06 -9.65 -9.94
N ASP A 79 12.25 -9.07 -9.83
CA ASP A 79 13.01 -8.54 -10.97
C ASP A 79 13.43 -9.62 -11.97
N THR A 80 13.54 -10.88 -11.53
CA THR A 80 14.05 -11.99 -12.36
C THR A 80 13.12 -13.20 -12.43
N ASN A 81 12.15 -13.31 -11.53
CA ASN A 81 11.26 -14.47 -11.42
C ASN A 81 9.78 -14.05 -11.46
N PRO A 82 9.04 -14.38 -12.55
CA PRO A 82 7.61 -14.07 -12.65
C PRO A 82 6.75 -14.69 -11.54
N GLN A 83 7.12 -15.89 -11.05
CA GLN A 83 6.42 -16.50 -9.93
C GLN A 83 6.63 -15.72 -8.63
N ALA A 84 7.81 -15.13 -8.45
CA ALA A 84 8.09 -14.26 -7.32
C ALA A 84 7.33 -12.93 -7.43
N GLU A 85 7.16 -12.39 -8.65
CA GLU A 85 6.33 -11.20 -8.89
C GLU A 85 4.86 -11.45 -8.53
N GLU A 86 4.28 -12.57 -8.96
CA GLU A 86 2.90 -12.95 -8.59
C GLU A 86 2.75 -13.13 -7.08
N ALA A 87 3.69 -13.83 -6.44
CA ALA A 87 3.69 -14.03 -4.99
C ALA A 87 3.86 -12.71 -4.22
N TYR A 88 4.70 -11.82 -4.72
CA TYR A 88 4.91 -10.49 -4.13
C TYR A 88 3.62 -9.66 -4.19
N ASN A 89 2.95 -9.64 -5.34
CA ASN A 89 1.69 -8.93 -5.51
C ASN A 89 0.61 -9.45 -4.54
N HIS A 90 0.46 -10.77 -4.43
CA HIS A 90 -0.48 -11.36 -3.47
C HIS A 90 -0.15 -10.98 -2.03
N TYR A 91 1.14 -11.03 -1.65
CA TYR A 91 1.60 -10.61 -0.33
C TYR A 91 1.29 -9.13 -0.03
N LEU A 92 1.50 -8.24 -1.01
CA LEU A 92 1.15 -6.82 -0.88
C LEU A 92 -0.35 -6.60 -0.73
N GLU A 93 -1.18 -7.35 -1.46
CA GLU A 93 -2.64 -7.31 -1.34
C GLU A 93 -3.10 -7.73 0.06
N GLU A 94 -2.57 -8.83 0.60
CA GLU A 94 -2.88 -9.28 1.96
C GLU A 94 -2.51 -8.22 3.01
N ARG A 95 -1.30 -7.66 2.91
CA ARG A 95 -0.84 -6.61 3.83
C ARG A 95 -1.72 -5.37 3.75
N PHE A 96 -2.10 -4.95 2.54
CA PHE A 96 -3.02 -3.83 2.34
C PHE A 96 -4.38 -4.11 2.99
N ASN A 97 -4.93 -5.30 2.78
CA ASN A 97 -6.21 -5.71 3.37
C ASN A 97 -6.15 -5.75 4.90
N GLN A 98 -5.05 -6.23 5.48
CA GLN A 98 -4.84 -6.22 6.93
C GLN A 98 -4.77 -4.79 7.50
N LEU A 99 -4.06 -3.89 6.84
CA LEU A 99 -4.00 -2.48 7.25
C LEU A 99 -5.38 -1.82 7.18
N ARG A 100 -6.13 -2.09 6.10
CA ARG A 100 -7.51 -1.63 5.95
C ARG A 100 -8.41 -2.14 7.06
N ALA A 101 -8.34 -3.42 7.40
CA ALA A 101 -9.14 -4.02 8.45
C ALA A 101 -8.83 -3.38 9.82
N LYS A 102 -7.55 -3.18 10.14
CA LYS A 102 -7.11 -2.50 11.38
C LYS A 102 -7.64 -1.06 11.48
N GLN A 103 -7.56 -0.29 10.39
CA GLN A 103 -8.10 1.07 10.36
C GLN A 103 -9.62 1.09 10.56
N VAL A 104 -10.34 0.17 9.91
CA VAL A 104 -11.79 0.08 10.06
C VAL A 104 -12.16 -0.31 11.49
N SER A 105 -11.46 -1.25 12.12
CA SER A 105 -11.73 -1.61 13.51
C SER A 105 -11.44 -0.46 14.47
N GLU A 106 -10.34 0.28 14.27
CA GLU A 106 -9.99 1.44 15.09
C GLU A 106 -11.06 2.54 14.98
N ILE A 107 -11.57 2.82 13.78
CA ILE A 107 -12.67 3.78 13.58
C ILE A 107 -13.93 3.33 14.32
N VAL A 108 -14.29 2.04 14.24
CA VAL A 108 -15.46 1.50 14.93
C VAL A 108 -15.31 1.58 16.45
N GLU A 109 -14.10 1.37 16.97
CA GLU A 109 -13.80 1.53 18.39
C GLU A 109 -13.93 3.00 18.83
N LEU A 110 -13.39 3.93 18.05
CA LEU A 110 -13.51 5.37 18.30
C LEU A 110 -14.98 5.85 18.25
N ASP A 111 -15.79 5.38 17.30
CA ASP A 111 -17.24 5.67 17.25
C ASP A 111 -17.98 5.13 18.48
N LYS A 112 -17.59 3.94 18.95
CA LYS A 112 -18.16 3.31 20.15
C LYS A 112 -17.77 4.05 21.43
N GLU A 113 -16.59 4.68 21.47
CA GLU A 113 -16.16 5.53 22.57
C GLU A 113 -16.88 6.89 22.53
N ALA A 114 -16.98 7.53 21.37
CA ALA A 114 -17.70 8.79 21.19
C ALA A 114 -19.19 8.68 21.56
N THR A 115 -19.85 7.58 21.19
CA THR A 115 -21.26 7.34 21.55
C THR A 115 -21.51 7.04 23.03
N LYS A 116 -20.47 6.73 23.82
CA LYS A 116 -20.58 6.59 25.28
C LYS A 116 -20.49 7.93 26.01
N GLU A 117 -19.85 8.94 25.42
CA GLU A 117 -19.70 10.27 26.02
C GLU A 117 -20.93 11.16 25.78
N GLU A 118 -21.81 10.81 24.82
CA GLU A 118 -23.08 11.47 24.59
C GLU A 118 -24.24 10.80 25.38
N GLN A 119 -24.32 11.05 26.69
CA GLN A 119 -25.57 10.85 27.46
C GLN A 119 -26.09 12.17 28.06
N PRO A 120 -27.41 12.43 28.05
CA PRO A 120 -27.99 13.70 28.48
C PRO A 120 -27.99 13.80 30.01
N VAL A 121 -27.41 14.89 30.53
CA VAL A 121 -27.47 15.24 31.95
C VAL A 121 -28.90 15.62 32.32
N ALA A 122 -29.62 14.72 33.00
CA ALA A 122 -30.85 15.04 33.70
C ALA A 122 -30.54 15.44 35.16
N PRO A 123 -31.14 16.52 35.71
CA PRO A 123 -30.85 16.99 37.05
C PRO A 123 -31.59 16.15 38.10
N GLN A 124 -30.88 15.70 39.13
CA GLN A 124 -31.49 15.14 40.34
C GLN A 124 -31.02 15.92 41.57
N SER A 125 -32.00 16.46 42.30
CA SER A 125 -31.84 16.92 43.68
C SER A 125 -33.00 16.37 44.51
N THR A 126 -32.68 15.65 45.58
CA THR A 126 -33.60 15.29 46.68
C THR A 126 -32.92 15.63 48.02
N VAL A 127 -33.43 16.65 48.75
CA VAL A 127 -34.16 16.65 50.07
C VAL A 127 -33.44 15.90 51.21
N THR A 128 -33.33 16.31 52.50
CA THR A 128 -34.10 17.10 53.51
C THR A 128 -33.13 17.59 54.63
N SER A 129 -33.39 18.60 55.48
CA SER A 129 -34.13 18.56 56.77
C SER A 129 -33.65 19.80 57.58
N ASP A 130 -34.45 20.82 57.92
CA ASP A 130 -35.41 21.02 59.03
C ASP A 130 -34.89 22.10 60.04
N ASN A 131 -35.83 22.72 60.73
CA ASN A 131 -35.95 24.09 61.25
C ASN A 131 -34.96 24.60 62.31
N GLY A 132 -34.79 25.93 62.35
CA GLY A 132 -34.30 26.69 63.51
C GLY A 132 -34.16 28.19 63.26
N THR A 133 -35.15 28.97 63.71
CA THR A 133 -35.16 30.44 63.68
C THR A 133 -34.28 31.06 64.79
N ILE A 134 -33.57 32.15 64.46
CA ILE A 134 -33.42 33.44 65.21
C ILE A 134 -32.03 34.08 64.95
N MET A 135 -32.06 35.12 64.09
CA MET A 135 -31.44 36.45 64.18
C MET A 135 -30.08 36.64 64.92
N TRP A 136 -29.04 37.06 64.18
CA TRP A 136 -28.09 38.14 64.58
C TRP A 136 -27.38 38.73 63.34
N LEU A 137 -27.76 39.95 62.95
CA LEU A 137 -27.13 40.78 61.93
C LEU A 137 -26.02 41.62 62.56
N ALA A 138 -24.76 41.39 62.17
CA ALA A 138 -23.68 42.41 62.16
C ALA A 138 -22.32 41.96 61.57
N ILE A 139 -22.14 40.69 61.16
CA ILE A 139 -20.86 40.21 60.55
C ILE A 139 -21.05 39.68 59.11
N GLY A 140 -22.30 39.62 58.60
CA GLY A 140 -22.63 39.01 57.30
C GLY A 140 -22.16 39.78 56.06
N GLY A 141 -21.92 41.09 56.15
CA GLY A 141 -21.58 41.92 54.98
C GLY A 141 -20.24 41.56 54.32
N LEU A 142 -19.24 41.19 55.13
CA LEU A 142 -17.89 40.90 54.63
C LEU A 142 -17.76 39.45 54.12
N VAL A 143 -18.51 38.52 54.70
CA VAL A 143 -18.55 37.11 54.25
C VAL A 143 -19.33 36.96 52.94
N ILE A 144 -20.40 37.71 52.73
CA ILE A 144 -21.17 37.70 51.48
C ILE A 144 -20.38 38.33 50.33
N ALA A 145 -19.61 39.40 50.59
CA ALA A 145 -18.74 40.02 49.59
C ALA A 145 -17.57 39.10 49.19
N LEU A 146 -16.93 38.42 50.14
CA LEU A 146 -15.87 37.45 49.85
C LEU A 146 -16.39 36.18 49.16
N ALA A 147 -17.58 35.70 49.53
CA ALA A 147 -18.24 34.58 48.85
C ALA A 147 -18.70 34.95 47.44
N GLY A 148 -19.21 36.16 47.22
CA GLY A 148 -19.57 36.68 45.90
C GLY A 148 -18.36 36.88 44.99
N PHE A 149 -17.25 37.40 45.54
CA PHE A 149 -16.00 37.54 44.80
C PHE A 149 -15.37 36.17 44.49
N GLY A 150 -15.36 35.24 45.44
CA GLY A 150 -14.93 33.86 45.24
C GLY A 150 -15.78 33.12 44.18
N GLY A 151 -17.10 33.25 44.24
CA GLY A 151 -18.03 32.71 43.24
C GLY A 151 -17.80 33.30 41.85
N CYS A 152 -17.58 34.61 41.74
CA CYS A 152 -17.29 35.27 40.47
C CYS A 152 -15.93 34.83 39.89
N VAL A 153 -14.91 34.62 40.73
CA VAL A 153 -13.60 34.09 40.32
C VAL A 153 -13.72 32.63 39.88
N VAL A 154 -14.49 31.80 40.58
CA VAL A 154 -14.75 30.40 40.21
C VAL A 154 -15.50 30.31 38.88
N LEU A 155 -16.56 31.11 38.69
CA LEU A 155 -17.32 31.16 37.43
C LEU A 155 -16.45 31.65 36.27
N ARG A 156 -15.60 32.68 36.48
CA ARG A 156 -14.64 33.13 35.46
C ARG A 156 -13.57 32.07 35.15
N LYS A 157 -13.11 31.31 36.14
CA LYS A 157 -12.16 30.21 35.96
C LYS A 157 -12.81 29.04 35.22
N GLN A 158 -14.07 28.72 35.50
CA GLN A 158 -14.86 27.72 34.77
C GLN A 158 -15.14 28.14 33.33
N GLN A 159 -15.51 29.40 33.08
CA GLN A 159 -15.69 29.92 31.72
C GLN A 159 -14.39 29.87 30.91
N ARG A 160 -13.24 30.17 31.52
CA ARG A 160 -11.93 30.03 30.89
C ARG A 160 -11.54 28.56 30.65
N ALA A 161 -11.92 27.64 31.55
CA ALA A 161 -11.67 26.21 31.40
C ALA A 161 -12.53 25.60 30.27
N LEU A 162 -13.81 25.97 30.17
CA LEU A 162 -14.70 25.57 29.08
C LEU A 162 -14.24 26.14 27.73
N ALA A 163 -13.78 27.40 27.69
CA ALA A 163 -13.18 27.99 26.49
C ALA A 163 -11.83 27.34 26.10
N ALA A 164 -11.05 26.89 27.09
CA ALA A 164 -9.82 26.13 26.84
C ALA A 164 -10.11 24.71 26.32
N GLN A 165 -11.14 24.03 26.84
CA GLN A 165 -11.57 22.72 26.34
C GLN A 165 -12.14 22.80 24.92
N SER A 166 -13.03 23.76 24.64
CA SER A 166 -13.61 23.91 23.30
C SER A 166 -12.57 24.30 22.25
N SER A 167 -11.56 25.10 22.62
CA SER A 167 -10.43 25.40 21.72
C SER A 167 -9.49 24.20 21.54
N GLN A 168 -9.32 23.34 22.55
CA GLN A 168 -8.54 22.11 22.44
C GLN A 168 -9.22 21.06 21.55
N GLU A 169 -10.53 20.87 21.69
CA GLU A 169 -11.34 20.01 20.81
C GLU A 169 -11.36 20.52 19.36
N ALA A 170 -11.51 21.84 19.17
CA ALA A 170 -11.41 22.45 17.84
C ALA A 170 -10.04 22.23 17.19
N ASN A 171 -8.95 22.33 17.96
CA ASN A 171 -7.60 22.07 17.47
C ASN A 171 -7.38 20.58 17.13
N GLN A 172 -7.88 19.66 17.96
CA GLN A 172 -7.78 18.22 17.71
C GLN A 172 -8.58 17.79 16.47
N THR A 173 -9.82 18.27 16.34
CA THR A 173 -10.65 18.00 15.15
C THR A 173 -10.04 18.58 13.89
N GLN A 174 -9.42 19.76 13.96
CA GLN A 174 -8.71 20.36 12.82
C GLN A 174 -7.46 19.54 12.43
N GLN A 175 -6.71 19.01 13.39
CA GLN A 175 -5.57 18.13 13.13
C GLN A 175 -5.99 16.79 12.52
N LEU A 176 -7.07 16.19 13.03
CA LEU A 176 -7.60 14.94 12.49
C LEU A 176 -8.07 15.11 11.05
N ASN A 177 -8.79 16.20 10.77
CA ASN A 177 -9.24 16.55 9.42
C ASN A 177 -8.07 16.80 8.45
N ALA A 178 -6.96 17.36 8.93
CA ALA A 178 -5.75 17.52 8.12
C ALA A 178 -5.13 16.17 7.75
N LYS A 179 -5.03 15.24 8.70
CA LYS A 179 -4.53 13.87 8.46
C LYS A 179 -5.42 13.09 7.51
N VAL A 180 -6.75 13.20 7.65
CA VAL A 180 -7.69 12.54 6.73
C VAL A 180 -7.49 13.05 5.31
N LYS A 181 -7.37 14.36 5.11
CA LYS A 181 -7.11 14.95 3.78
C LYS A 181 -5.77 14.51 3.19
N GLU A 182 -4.74 14.41 4.03
CA GLU A 182 -3.44 13.90 3.62
C GLU A 182 -3.52 12.43 3.18
N LEU A 183 -4.19 11.58 3.97
CA LEU A 183 -4.41 10.17 3.64
C LEU A 183 -5.28 10.00 2.38
N GLU A 184 -6.31 10.82 2.19
CA GLU A 184 -7.12 10.83 0.97
C GLU A 184 -6.30 11.21 -0.26
N PHE A 185 -5.43 12.21 -0.11
CA PHE A 185 -4.54 12.65 -1.19
C PHE A 185 -3.55 11.54 -1.58
N THR A 186 -2.91 10.88 -0.60
CA THR A 186 -1.98 9.78 -0.87
C THR A 186 -2.70 8.59 -1.51
N ASN A 187 -3.90 8.22 -1.05
CA ASN A 187 -4.70 7.16 -1.66
C ASN A 187 -5.04 7.47 -3.13
N LYS A 188 -5.40 8.72 -3.42
CA LYS A 188 -5.67 9.19 -4.78
C LYS A 188 -4.41 9.15 -5.66
N GLN A 189 -3.26 9.47 -5.09
CA GLN A 189 -1.97 9.40 -5.80
C GLN A 189 -1.59 7.95 -6.13
N LEU A 190 -1.73 7.03 -5.18
CA LEU A 190 -1.46 5.60 -5.38
C LEU A 190 -2.37 5.01 -6.46
N LYS A 191 -3.67 5.33 -6.44
CA LYS A 191 -4.60 4.91 -7.51
C LYS A 191 -4.17 5.36 -8.89
N ARG A 192 -3.71 6.62 -9.02
CA ARG A 192 -3.20 7.15 -10.30
C ARG A 192 -1.93 6.43 -10.77
N GLN A 193 -1.05 6.06 -9.85
CA GLN A 193 0.15 5.28 -10.19
C GLN A 193 -0.22 3.88 -10.67
N LEU A 194 -1.13 3.20 -9.96
CA LEU A 194 -1.65 1.90 -10.35
C LEU A 194 -2.29 1.92 -11.75
N GLU A 195 -3.12 2.93 -12.04
CA GLU A 195 -3.73 3.11 -13.36
C GLU A 195 -2.68 3.29 -14.46
N LYS A 196 -1.60 4.04 -14.20
CA LYS A 196 -0.51 4.21 -15.16
C LYS A 196 0.20 2.89 -15.43
N VAL A 197 0.55 2.15 -14.38
CA VAL A 197 1.19 0.82 -14.52
C VAL A 197 0.28 -0.12 -15.28
N PHE A 198 -1.01 -0.18 -14.94
CA PHE A 198 -1.98 -1.01 -15.63
C PHE A 198 -2.14 -0.63 -17.11
N LYS A 199 -2.12 0.67 -17.43
CA LYS A 199 -2.21 1.15 -18.80
C LYS A 199 -0.98 0.78 -19.62
N GLU A 200 0.22 0.90 -19.05
CA GLU A 200 1.46 0.47 -19.71
C GLU A 200 1.48 -1.06 -19.87
N PHE A 201 1.08 -1.82 -18.85
CA PHE A 201 0.94 -3.27 -18.94
C PHE A 201 -0.03 -3.69 -20.05
N LYS A 202 -1.20 -3.06 -20.13
CA LYS A 202 -2.19 -3.34 -21.18
C LYS A 202 -1.66 -2.99 -22.56
N LYS A 203 -0.87 -1.92 -22.70
CA LYS A 203 -0.24 -1.51 -23.96
C LYS A 203 0.87 -2.49 -24.39
N THR A 204 1.73 -2.93 -23.47
CA THR A 204 2.76 -3.94 -23.75
C THR A 204 2.13 -5.28 -24.11
N ARG A 205 1.06 -5.68 -23.39
CA ARG A 205 0.31 -6.89 -23.70
C ARG A 205 -0.40 -6.82 -25.05
N SER A 206 -1.08 -5.72 -25.37
CA SER A 206 -1.75 -5.56 -26.68
C SER A 206 -0.75 -5.51 -27.83
N GLN A 207 0.43 -4.92 -27.63
CA GLN A 207 1.50 -4.92 -28.62
C GLN A 207 2.08 -6.32 -28.84
N SER A 208 2.31 -7.10 -27.77
CA SER A 208 2.69 -8.52 -27.85
C SER A 208 1.61 -9.35 -28.55
N ASP A 209 0.34 -9.18 -28.19
CA ASP A 209 -0.76 -9.96 -28.76
C ASP A 209 -0.97 -9.61 -30.24
N ASN A 210 -0.89 -8.32 -30.62
CA ASN A 210 -0.89 -7.90 -32.02
C ASN A 210 0.32 -8.46 -32.80
N HIS A 211 1.50 -8.51 -32.18
CA HIS A 211 2.69 -9.09 -32.81
C HIS A 211 2.52 -10.60 -33.03
N LYS A 212 1.97 -11.33 -32.05
CA LYS A 212 1.67 -12.77 -32.17
C LYS A 212 0.63 -13.04 -33.27
N VAL A 213 -0.41 -12.22 -33.37
CA VAL A 213 -1.41 -12.31 -34.46
C VAL A 213 -0.77 -12.02 -35.81
N ALA A 214 0.08 -10.99 -35.92
CA ALA A 214 0.77 -10.66 -37.16
C ALA A 214 1.71 -11.78 -37.64
N VAL A 215 2.48 -12.39 -36.74
CA VAL A 215 3.36 -13.53 -37.05
C VAL A 215 2.53 -14.75 -37.49
N ALA A 216 1.42 -15.04 -36.81
CA ALA A 216 0.53 -16.12 -37.18
C ALA A 216 -0.09 -15.87 -38.58
N CYS A 217 -0.59 -14.67 -38.85
CA CYS A 217 -1.12 -14.29 -40.16
C CYS A 217 -0.07 -14.46 -41.28
N ALA A 218 1.18 -14.03 -41.04
CA ALA A 218 2.26 -14.17 -42.01
C ALA A 218 2.55 -15.65 -42.35
N MET A 219 2.50 -16.55 -41.36
CA MET A 219 2.69 -18.00 -41.56
C MET A 219 1.62 -18.62 -42.47
N PHE A 220 0.41 -18.08 -42.42
CA PHE A 220 -0.69 -18.48 -43.30
C PHE A 220 -0.77 -17.63 -44.57
N GLY A 221 0.17 -16.72 -44.82
CA GLY A 221 0.16 -15.83 -45.99
C GLY A 221 -1.04 -14.87 -46.02
N TYR A 222 -1.45 -14.39 -44.85
CA TYR A 222 -2.50 -13.38 -44.66
C TYR A 222 -1.92 -12.12 -44.01
N THR A 223 -2.66 -11.01 -44.10
CA THR A 223 -2.37 -9.82 -43.30
C THR A 223 -3.38 -9.68 -42.17
N PRO A 224 -3.04 -9.02 -41.04
CA PRO A 224 -3.97 -8.82 -39.93
C PRO A 224 -5.27 -8.11 -40.33
N GLN A 225 -5.29 -7.39 -41.46
CA GLN A 225 -6.47 -6.68 -41.97
C GLN A 225 -7.31 -7.52 -42.93
N THR A 226 -6.79 -8.64 -43.44
CA THR A 226 -7.44 -9.48 -44.46
C THR A 226 -7.45 -10.95 -44.05
N ILE A 227 -8.03 -11.25 -42.89
CA ILE A 227 -8.23 -12.63 -42.43
C ILE A 227 -9.50 -13.19 -43.12
N PRO A 228 -9.39 -14.28 -43.91
CA PRO A 228 -10.54 -14.87 -44.59
C PRO A 228 -11.42 -15.69 -43.64
N ASP A 229 -12.58 -16.13 -44.14
CA ASP A 229 -13.54 -16.92 -43.37
C ASP A 229 -12.93 -18.19 -42.74
N ASN A 230 -13.50 -18.62 -41.61
CA ASN A 230 -13.04 -19.74 -40.81
C ASN A 230 -12.92 -21.04 -41.62
N GLN A 231 -13.79 -21.25 -42.62
CA GLN A 231 -13.68 -22.40 -43.52
C GLN A 231 -12.41 -22.34 -44.40
N ALA A 232 -12.08 -21.16 -44.92
CA ALA A 232 -10.87 -20.96 -45.73
C ALA A 232 -9.59 -21.14 -44.89
N VAL A 233 -9.59 -20.66 -43.65
CA VAL A 233 -8.47 -20.84 -42.71
C VAL A 233 -8.26 -22.33 -42.38
N LYS A 234 -9.34 -23.10 -42.14
CA LYS A 234 -9.27 -24.56 -41.92
C LYS A 234 -8.76 -25.32 -43.14
N LEU A 235 -9.17 -24.90 -44.33
CA LEU A 235 -8.69 -25.49 -45.58
C LEU A 235 -7.19 -25.27 -45.74
N ARG A 236 -6.72 -24.03 -45.53
CA ARG A 236 -5.30 -23.69 -45.65
C ARG A 236 -4.46 -24.38 -44.57
N TYR A 237 -4.98 -24.50 -43.36
CA TYR A 237 -4.34 -25.30 -42.30
C TYR A 237 -4.14 -26.76 -42.72
N ARG A 238 -5.15 -27.43 -43.30
CA ARG A 238 -5.03 -28.81 -43.80
C ARG A 238 -4.01 -28.95 -44.92
N GLN A 239 -3.83 -27.93 -45.75
CA GLN A 239 -2.82 -27.92 -46.81
C GLN A 239 -1.41 -27.79 -46.21
N LEU A 240 -1.22 -26.85 -45.29
CA LEU A 240 0.05 -26.62 -44.61
C LEU A 240 0.43 -27.81 -43.69
N SER A 241 -0.53 -28.42 -43.01
CA SER A 241 -0.26 -29.55 -42.10
C SER A 241 0.22 -30.79 -42.84
N LYS A 242 -0.16 -30.98 -44.11
CA LYS A 242 0.38 -32.06 -44.96
C LYS A 242 1.82 -31.79 -45.38
N LEU A 243 2.20 -30.53 -45.52
CA LEU A 243 3.54 -30.10 -45.92
C LEU A 243 4.53 -30.16 -44.76
N TYR A 244 4.10 -29.75 -43.56
CA TYR A 244 4.93 -29.71 -42.35
C TYR A 244 4.81 -30.97 -41.48
N HIS A 245 4.20 -32.05 -41.99
CA HIS A 245 4.09 -33.29 -41.21
C HIS A 245 5.49 -33.93 -41.05
N PRO A 246 5.83 -34.45 -39.85
CA PRO A 246 7.12 -35.12 -39.62
C PRO A 246 7.40 -36.26 -40.61
N ASP A 247 6.36 -36.97 -41.02
CA ASP A 247 6.45 -38.09 -41.98
C ASP A 247 6.73 -37.65 -43.42
N THR A 248 6.51 -36.37 -43.76
CA THR A 248 6.63 -35.82 -45.13
C THR A 248 7.79 -34.83 -45.28
N ARG A 249 8.86 -35.01 -44.49
CA ARG A 249 10.08 -34.16 -44.39
C ARG A 249 9.91 -32.86 -43.61
N GLY A 250 8.81 -32.66 -42.90
CA GLY A 250 8.64 -31.54 -41.98
C GLY A 250 9.34 -31.78 -40.63
N SER A 251 9.57 -30.72 -39.85
CA SER A 251 10.02 -30.84 -38.46
C SER A 251 8.84 -30.78 -37.48
N GLU A 252 9.00 -31.46 -36.34
CA GLU A 252 8.01 -31.42 -35.25
C GLU A 252 7.81 -29.98 -34.71
N GLU A 253 8.87 -29.17 -34.74
CA GLU A 253 8.82 -27.76 -34.35
C GLU A 253 7.96 -26.91 -35.29
N GLU A 254 8.06 -27.12 -36.61
CA GLU A 254 7.24 -26.40 -37.60
C GLU A 254 5.77 -26.76 -37.46
N MET A 255 5.46 -28.04 -37.23
CA MET A 255 4.09 -28.49 -36.98
C MET A 255 3.52 -27.87 -35.69
N LYS A 256 4.33 -27.77 -34.63
CA LYS A 256 3.94 -27.10 -33.38
C LYS A 256 3.68 -25.60 -33.58
N ARG A 257 4.54 -24.92 -34.34
CA ARG A 257 4.37 -23.50 -34.70
C ARG A 257 3.10 -23.28 -35.54
N LEU A 258 2.83 -24.17 -36.50
CA LEU A 258 1.61 -24.14 -37.32
C LEU A 258 0.34 -24.30 -36.47
N ASN A 259 0.34 -25.25 -35.52
CA ASN A 259 -0.76 -25.47 -34.59
C ASN A 259 -1.03 -24.25 -33.71
N GLN A 260 0.03 -23.62 -33.20
CA GLN A 260 -0.07 -22.40 -32.40
C GLN A 260 -0.63 -21.23 -33.23
N ALA A 261 -0.12 -21.02 -34.44
CA ALA A 261 -0.60 -19.98 -35.34
C ALA A 261 -2.07 -20.18 -35.74
N PHE A 262 -2.48 -21.42 -36.02
CA PHE A 262 -3.89 -21.75 -36.31
C PHE A 262 -4.83 -21.39 -35.15
N LYS A 263 -4.43 -21.72 -33.90
CA LYS A 263 -5.19 -21.37 -32.71
C LYS A 263 -5.35 -19.86 -32.55
N ILE A 264 -4.28 -19.10 -32.78
CA ILE A 264 -4.30 -17.63 -32.67
C ILE A 264 -5.20 -17.01 -33.76
N ILE A 265 -5.10 -17.46 -35.01
CA ILE A 265 -5.93 -16.92 -36.10
C ILE A 265 -7.40 -17.28 -35.87
N SER A 266 -7.72 -18.54 -35.56
CA SER A 266 -9.11 -18.99 -35.38
C SER A 266 -9.87 -18.25 -34.26
N GLN A 267 -9.15 -17.71 -33.25
CA GLN A 267 -9.72 -16.86 -32.21
C GLN A 267 -9.99 -15.41 -32.67
N ASN A 268 -9.32 -14.96 -33.73
CA ASN A 268 -9.39 -13.59 -34.26
C ASN A 268 -10.09 -13.50 -35.63
N VAL A 269 -10.63 -14.61 -36.17
CA VAL A 269 -11.48 -14.58 -37.37
C VAL A 269 -12.75 -13.79 -37.05
N THR A 270 -13.02 -12.76 -37.84
CA THR A 270 -14.29 -12.02 -37.80
C THR A 270 -15.44 -12.98 -38.10
N LYS A 271 -16.39 -13.10 -37.17
CA LYS A 271 -17.67 -13.80 -37.41
C LYS A 271 -18.50 -13.08 -38.46
#